data_AF-A0A2K3L536-F1
#
_entry.id   AF-A0A2K3L536-F1
#
_cell.length_a   1.000
_cell.length_b   1.000
_cell.length_c   1.000
_cell.angle_alpha   90.00
_cell.angle_beta   90.00
_cell.angle_gamma   90.00
#
_symmetry.space_group_name_H-M   'P 1'
#
loop_
_entity.id
_entity.type
_entity.pdbx_description
1 polymer ?
#
loop_
_entity_poly.entity_id
_entity_poly.type
_entity_poly.pdbx_seq_one_letter_code
_entity_poly.pdbx_strand_id
1 'polypeptide(L)'
;MIKDYVVAEYQALLYASTCPFVSGLFLPSPEESSNKSKFSSIGSRFKQQFQALLEILSSTERHYIRCVKPNNLLKPAIFEHKNVLQQLRCG
;
A
#
# COMPACT_ATOMS: atom_id res chain seq x y z
N MET A 1 -10.37 -6.05 -16.94
CA MET A 1 -9.77 -5.30 -15.81
C MET A 1 -10.90 -4.82 -14.92
N ILE A 2 -11.00 -5.34 -13.71
CA ILE A 2 -11.92 -4.81 -12.69
C ILE A 2 -11.36 -3.44 -12.29
N LYS A 3 -12.22 -2.42 -12.29
CA LYS A 3 -11.86 -1.05 -11.89
C LYS A 3 -12.33 -0.86 -10.44
N ASP A 4 -11.47 -1.17 -9.48
CA ASP A 4 -11.73 -0.94 -8.06
C ASP A 4 -11.48 0.54 -7.72
N TYR A 5 -12.44 1.42 -8.02
CA TYR A 5 -12.39 2.82 -7.62
C TYR A 5 -13.68 3.22 -6.93
N VAL A 6 -13.57 4.11 -5.95
CA VAL A 6 -14.75 4.76 -5.34
C VAL A 6 -15.22 5.83 -6.31
N VAL A 7 -16.48 5.74 -6.73
CA VAL A 7 -17.12 6.78 -7.53
C VAL A 7 -17.31 8.02 -6.65
N ALA A 8 -16.94 9.20 -7.16
CA ALA A 8 -16.98 10.45 -6.40
C ALA A 8 -18.35 10.75 -5.79
N GLU A 9 -19.44 10.39 -6.48
CA GLU A 9 -20.82 10.53 -5.99
C GLU A 9 -21.08 9.69 -4.72
N TYR A 10 -20.60 8.44 -4.69
CA TYR A 10 -20.72 7.59 -3.52
C TYR A 10 -19.86 8.09 -2.36
N GLN A 11 -18.68 8.63 -2.65
CA GLN A 11 -17.83 9.26 -1.64
C GLN A 11 -18.52 10.48 -1.01
N ALA A 12 -19.10 11.35 -1.83
CA ALA A 12 -19.83 12.53 -1.36
C ALA A 12 -21.05 12.15 -0.50
N LEU A 13 -21.80 11.12 -0.90
CA LEU A 13 -22.94 10.60 -0.13
C LEU A 13 -22.51 10.08 1.25
N LEU A 14 -21.43 9.29 1.31
CA LEU A 14 -20.92 8.71 2.56
C LEU A 14 -20.28 9.78 3.46
N TYR A 15 -19.61 10.77 2.88
CA TYR A 15 -19.09 11.92 3.61
C TYR A 15 -20.20 12.75 4.27
N ALA A 16 -21.36 12.90 3.62
CA ALA A 16 -22.52 13.60 4.15
C ALA A 16 -23.25 12.85 5.29
N SER A 17 -22.76 11.68 5.71
CA SER A 17 -23.35 10.92 6.81
C SER A 17 -23.33 11.71 8.12
N THR A 18 -24.42 11.64 8.86
CA THR A 18 -24.52 12.21 10.22
C THR A 18 -23.72 11.41 11.27
N CYS A 19 -23.27 10.20 10.92
CA CYS A 19 -22.39 9.41 11.77
C CYS A 19 -20.94 9.92 11.62
N PRO A 20 -20.30 10.42 12.71
CA PRO A 20 -18.93 10.95 12.63
C PRO A 20 -17.90 9.92 12.15
N PHE A 21 -18.11 8.64 12.49
CA PHE A 21 -17.24 7.57 12.01
C PHE A 21 -17.32 7.40 10.49
N VAL A 22 -18.54 7.36 9.93
CA VAL A 22 -18.74 7.13 8.49
C VAL A 22 -18.26 8.33 7.68
N SER A 23 -18.62 9.55 8.07
CA SER A 23 -18.16 10.77 7.39
C SER A 23 -16.63 10.90 7.44
N GLY A 24 -15.99 10.52 8.55
CA GLY A 24 -14.54 10.55 8.70
C GLY A 24 -13.76 9.57 7.81
N LEU A 25 -14.39 8.51 7.29
CA LEU A 25 -13.73 7.53 6.41
C LEU A 25 -13.62 7.99 4.95
N PHE A 26 -14.48 8.92 4.51
CA PHE A 26 -14.67 9.27 3.10
C PHE A 26 -14.37 10.76 2.82
N LEU A 27 -13.32 11.30 3.43
CA LEU A 27 -12.92 12.70 3.24
C LEU A 27 -12.68 13.03 1.75
N PRO A 28 -13.19 14.16 1.23
CA PRO A 28 -12.94 14.57 -0.13
C PRO A 28 -11.45 14.87 -0.33
N SER A 29 -10.88 14.42 -1.45
CA SER A 29 -9.49 14.72 -1.78
C SER A 29 -9.37 16.15 -2.32
N PRO A 30 -8.31 16.90 -1.99
CA PRO A 30 -8.14 18.29 -2.44
C PRO A 30 -7.92 18.45 -3.96
N GLU A 31 -7.76 17.36 -4.73
CA GLU A 31 -7.39 17.41 -6.14
C GLU A 31 -8.57 17.49 -7.14
N GLU A 32 -9.82 17.51 -6.68
CA GLU A 32 -11.00 17.37 -7.55
C GLU A 32 -11.64 18.70 -8.00
N SER A 33 -11.01 19.85 -7.77
CA SER A 33 -11.54 21.16 -8.14
C SER A 33 -11.28 21.59 -9.59
N SER A 34 -10.69 20.74 -10.43
CA SER A 34 -10.48 21.04 -11.87
C SER A 34 -11.18 20.03 -12.76
N ASN A 35 -11.99 20.54 -13.71
CA ASN A 35 -12.89 19.85 -14.65
C ASN A 35 -12.21 18.88 -15.65
N LYS A 36 -11.20 18.12 -15.23
CA LYS A 36 -10.62 17.01 -15.99
C LYS A 36 -10.44 15.86 -15.01
N SER A 37 -11.46 15.01 -14.93
CA SER A 37 -11.39 13.70 -14.27
C SER A 37 -10.31 12.86 -14.96
N LYS A 38 -9.06 13.05 -14.55
CA LYS A 38 -7.96 12.16 -14.91
C LYS A 38 -8.18 10.92 -14.07
N PHE A 39 -8.68 9.87 -14.70
CA PHE A 39 -8.76 8.56 -14.08
C PHE A 39 -7.38 8.21 -13.47
N SER A 40 -7.30 8.26 -12.14
CA SER A 40 -6.13 7.78 -11.40
C SER A 40 -6.39 6.33 -11.03
N SER A 41 -5.61 5.41 -11.58
CA SER A 41 -5.69 4.00 -11.20
C SER A 41 -5.14 3.80 -9.79
N ILE A 42 -5.49 2.67 -9.15
CA ILE A 42 -4.84 2.25 -7.89
C ILE A 42 -3.32 2.19 -8.09
N GLY A 43 -2.86 1.69 -9.25
CA GLY A 43 -1.45 1.58 -9.57
C GLY A 43 -0.73 2.94 -9.62
N SER A 44 -1.35 3.99 -10.16
CA SER A 44 -0.75 5.33 -10.17
C SER A 44 -0.68 5.95 -8.78
N ARG A 45 -1.72 5.77 -7.96
CA ARG A 45 -1.73 6.22 -6.55
C ARG A 45 -0.66 5.50 -5.73
N PHE A 46 -0.58 4.17 -5.85
CA PHE A 46 0.43 3.36 -5.19
C PHE A 46 1.85 3.82 -5.58
N LYS A 47 2.09 4.05 -6.87
CA LYS A 47 3.39 4.54 -7.35
C LYS A 47 3.77 5.88 -6.74
N GLN A 48 2.84 6.84 -6.67
CA GLN A 48 3.09 8.15 -6.08
C GLN A 48 3.41 8.03 -4.58
N GLN A 49 2.61 7.27 -3.83
CA GLN A 49 2.85 7.05 -2.40
C GLN A 49 4.17 6.32 -2.13
N PHE A 50 4.50 5.32 -2.94
CA PHE A 50 5.76 4.59 -2.85
C PHE A 50 6.96 5.50 -3.12
N GLN A 51 6.87 6.37 -4.14
CA GLN A 51 7.93 7.33 -4.46
C GLN A 51 8.17 8.31 -3.30
N ALA A 52 7.12 8.89 -2.73
CA ALA A 52 7.22 9.79 -1.58
C ALA A 52 7.84 9.10 -0.35
N LEU A 53 7.48 7.83 -0.10
CA LEU A 53 8.08 7.03 0.96
C LEU A 53 9.58 6.79 0.72
N LEU A 54 9.98 6.44 -0.51
CA LEU A 54 11.38 6.23 -0.87
C LEU A 54 12.22 7.50 -0.68
N GLU A 55 11.67 8.67 -0.98
CA GLU A 55 12.35 9.96 -0.76
C GLU A 55 12.65 10.18 0.73
N ILE A 56 11.67 9.94 1.60
CA ILE A 56 11.85 10.02 3.06
C ILE A 56 12.93 9.04 3.52
N LEU A 57 12.83 7.77 3.15
CA LEU A 57 13.81 6.73 3.52
C LEU A 57 15.21 7.02 2.98
N SER A 58 15.31 7.72 1.84
CA SER A 58 16.59 8.09 1.24
C SER A 58 17.26 9.27 1.91
N SER A 59 16.51 10.05 2.69
CA SER A 59 17.04 11.13 3.52
C SER A 59 17.62 10.66 4.87
N THR A 60 17.40 9.39 5.22
CA THR A 60 17.86 8.79 6.48
C THR A 60 19.02 7.81 6.27
N GLU A 61 19.78 7.54 7.33
CA GLU A 61 20.73 6.42 7.33
C GLU A 61 19.98 5.08 7.32
N ARG A 62 20.39 4.17 6.43
CA ARG A 62 19.67 2.91 6.21
C ARG A 62 20.30 1.77 7.00
N HIS A 63 19.48 1.09 7.80
CA HIS A 63 19.83 -0.16 8.45
C HIS A 63 18.93 -1.27 7.92
N TYR A 64 19.53 -2.39 7.49
CA TYR A 64 18.80 -3.50 6.85
C TYR A 64 18.79 -4.74 7.73
N ILE A 65 17.60 -5.31 7.94
CA ILE A 65 17.41 -6.62 8.58
C ILE A 65 16.87 -7.58 7.52
N ARG A 66 17.60 -8.68 7.29
CA ARG A 66 17.17 -9.76 6.38
C ARG A 66 16.59 -10.91 7.19
N CYS A 67 15.29 -11.13 7.07
CA CYS A 67 14.62 -12.27 7.70
C CYS A 67 14.76 -13.52 6.82
N VAL A 68 15.06 -14.67 7.43
CA VAL A 68 15.15 -15.97 6.72
C VAL A 68 14.13 -16.93 7.31
N LYS A 69 13.25 -17.46 6.46
CA LYS A 69 12.28 -18.49 6.85
C LYS A 69 12.96 -19.87 6.78
N PRO A 70 13.13 -20.59 7.90
CA PRO A 70 13.88 -21.85 7.91
C PRO A 70 13.11 -23.03 7.33
N ASN A 71 11.77 -23.00 7.39
CA ASN A 71 10.90 -24.03 6.82
C ASN A 71 9.50 -23.47 6.52
N ASN A 72 8.76 -24.10 5.61
CA ASN A 72 7.38 -23.70 5.29
C ASN A 72 6.31 -24.27 6.21
N LEU A 73 6.66 -25.23 7.06
CA LEU A 73 5.75 -25.88 8.01
C LEU A 73 5.42 -25.04 9.25
N LEU A 74 6.09 -23.89 9.42
CA LEU A 74 5.95 -23.01 10.58
C LEU A 74 6.29 -23.71 11.91
N LYS A 75 7.25 -24.64 11.87
CA LYS A 75 7.67 -25.42 13.04
C LYS A 75 9.08 -25.05 13.50
N PRO A 76 9.35 -25.09 14.82
CA PRO A 76 10.71 -24.89 15.33
C PRO A 76 11.62 -26.07 14.93
N ALA A 77 12.93 -25.83 14.94
CA ALA A 77 13.98 -26.84 14.72
C ALA A 77 13.94 -27.63 13.38
N ILE A 78 13.16 -27.17 12.39
CA ILE A 78 13.17 -27.73 11.03
C ILE A 78 13.91 -26.75 10.09
N PHE A 79 14.87 -27.26 9.33
CA PHE A 79 15.69 -26.47 8.41
C PHE A 79 15.66 -27.02 6.98
N GLU A 80 15.12 -26.24 6.05
CA GLU A 80 15.00 -26.57 4.62
C GLU A 80 16.12 -25.87 3.84
N HIS A 81 17.26 -26.55 3.71
CA HIS A 81 18.48 -25.99 3.13
C HIS A 81 18.28 -25.30 1.76
N LYS A 82 17.54 -25.92 0.84
CA LYS A 82 17.30 -25.35 -0.50
C LYS A 82 16.54 -24.02 -0.44
N ASN A 83 15.52 -23.94 0.40
CA ASN A 83 14.69 -22.74 0.55
C ASN A 83 15.47 -21.62 1.24
N VAL A 84 16.28 -21.95 2.25
CA VAL A 84 17.15 -20.99 2.92
C VAL A 84 18.24 -20.49 1.97
N LEU A 85 18.90 -21.38 1.23
CA LEU A 85 19.93 -21.00 0.26
C LEU A 85 19.38 -20.08 -0.84
N GLN A 86 18.16 -20.33 -1.32
CA GLN A 86 17.51 -19.45 -2.29
C GLN A 86 17.23 -18.06 -1.69
N GLN A 87 16.74 -17.97 -0.46
CA GLN A 87 16.51 -16.68 0.23
C GLN A 87 17.82 -15.89 0.39
N LEU A 88 18.92 -16.57 0.72
CA LEU A 88 20.24 -15.93 0.85
C LEU A 88 20.78 -15.41 -0.49
N ARG A 89 20.41 -16.02 -1.62
CA ARG A 89 20.83 -15.61 -2.97
C ARG A 89 19.97 -14.49 -3.56
N CYS A 90 18.68 -14.48 -3.25
CA CYS A 90 17.71 -13.55 -3.82
C CYS A 90 17.45 -12.32 -2.95
N GLY A 91 18.00 -12.28 -1.74
CA GLY A 91 17.82 -11.18 -0.77
C GLY A 91 18.79 -10.03 -0.95
#